data_AF-A0A4Q3USF3-F1
#
_entry.id   AF-A0A4Q3USF3-F1
#
_cell.length_a   1.000
_cell.length_b   1.000
_cell.length_c   1.000
_cell.angle_alpha   90.00
_cell.angle_beta   90.00
_cell.angle_gamma   90.00
#
_symmetry.space_group_name_H-M   'P 1'
#
loop_
_entity.id
_entity.type
_entity.pdbx_description
1 polymer ?
#
loop_
_entity_poly.entity_id
_entity_poly.type
_entity_poly.pdbx_seq_one_letter_code
_entity_poly.pdbx_strand_id
1 'polypeptide(L)'
;MRGLGTLLIGGMAIASAWGQFVYPRAQDNVAESGLYKEDPFITAYRKRYFAVFRGDFATFRKAHAEIKTLIAKNPRDPRALVWYGNGQTIEAGLLKMSDPKRAASLLAESRRTLDRAVALRPSDPNIYMMRAATLYSQGQYWSAKELPRTVWTTLRDDCRRFVEFLGPKRLPRVSIHIRGETFGEMGIAMKNLGDVAGAEAAFRRVIALCPDTPYEERARKEIALLDAKGAQSGAR
;
A
#
# COMPACT_ATOMS: atom_id res chain seq x y z
N MET A 1 -2.14 35.61 -38.35
CA MET A 1 -2.90 34.41 -37.93
C MET A 1 -1.91 33.33 -37.48
N ARG A 2 -2.29 32.55 -36.46
CA ARG A 2 -1.57 31.46 -35.78
C ARG A 2 -0.74 31.89 -34.56
N GLY A 3 -1.45 31.99 -33.44
CA GLY A 3 -0.88 32.11 -32.10
C GLY A 3 -0.27 30.79 -31.64
N LEU A 4 0.92 30.88 -31.06
CA LEU A 4 1.50 29.83 -30.21
C LEU A 4 0.71 29.80 -28.90
N GLY A 5 -0.20 28.84 -28.76
CA GLY A 5 -0.75 28.46 -27.48
C GLY A 5 0.29 27.66 -26.70
N THR A 6 1.03 28.32 -25.82
CA THR A 6 1.84 27.65 -24.80
C THR A 6 0.90 26.87 -23.90
N LEU A 7 0.82 25.55 -24.10
CA LEU A 7 0.11 24.66 -23.19
C LEU A 7 0.93 24.58 -21.89
N LEU A 8 0.61 25.47 -20.95
CA LEU A 8 0.99 25.32 -19.55
C LEU A 8 0.34 24.02 -19.05
N ILE A 9 1.09 22.93 -19.06
CA ILE A 9 0.76 21.74 -18.29
C ILE A 9 0.89 22.17 -16.83
N GLY A 10 -0.24 22.61 -16.27
CA GLY A 10 -0.35 23.08 -14.91
C GLY A 10 0.20 22.04 -13.95
N GLY A 11 1.15 22.49 -13.12
CA GLY A 11 1.57 21.76 -11.94
C GLY A 11 0.35 21.52 -11.06
N MET A 12 -0.25 20.34 -11.19
CA MET A 12 -1.30 19.91 -10.29
C MET A 12 -0.67 19.64 -8.95
N ALA A 13 -1.15 20.37 -7.95
CA ALA A 13 -0.99 20.10 -6.55
C ALA A 13 -1.45 18.67 -6.23
N ILE A 14 -0.54 17.70 -6.37
CA ILE A 14 -0.58 16.45 -5.63
C ILE A 14 -0.13 16.79 -4.19
N ALA A 15 -0.71 17.79 -3.53
CA ALA A 15 -0.19 18.27 -2.24
C ALA A 15 -0.71 17.45 -1.06
N SER A 16 -1.79 16.67 -1.23
CA SER A 16 -2.43 15.94 -0.12
C SER A 16 -2.07 14.46 -0.01
N ALA A 17 -1.55 13.83 -1.07
CA ALA A 17 -1.27 12.38 -1.09
C ALA A 17 0.19 12.00 -0.77
N TRP A 18 1.11 12.97 -0.69
CA TRP A 18 2.53 12.70 -0.37
C TRP A 18 2.76 12.50 1.13
N GLY A 19 1.78 12.86 1.97
CA GLY A 19 1.93 12.90 3.43
C GLY A 19 1.75 11.56 4.16
N GLN A 20 1.32 10.49 3.50
CA GLN A 20 0.99 9.22 4.20
C GLN A 20 2.00 8.09 4.00
N PHE A 21 2.83 8.14 2.94
CA PHE A 21 3.87 7.13 2.72
C PHE A 21 5.08 7.44 3.59
N VAL A 22 5.42 6.52 4.49
CA VAL A 22 6.64 6.61 5.29
C VAL A 22 7.78 6.03 4.47
N TYR A 23 8.79 6.83 4.15
CA TYR A 23 10.04 6.34 3.60
C TYR A 23 10.94 5.88 4.76
N PRO A 24 11.08 4.56 4.99
CA PRO A 24 11.90 4.05 6.09
C PRO A 24 13.37 4.43 5.86
N ARG A 25 14.09 4.74 6.94
CA ARG A 25 15.54 4.87 6.90
C ARG A 25 16.15 3.48 6.67
N ALA A 26 17.39 3.42 6.18
CA ALA A 26 18.04 2.14 5.90
C ALA A 26 18.05 1.20 7.13
N GLN A 27 18.32 1.75 8.32
CA GLN A 27 18.29 1.02 9.59
C GLN A 27 16.89 0.50 9.98
N ASP A 28 15.81 1.15 9.53
CA ASP A 28 14.44 0.73 9.88
C ASP A 28 14.07 -0.59 9.16
N ASN A 29 14.85 -1.00 8.15
CA ASN A 29 14.69 -2.26 7.42
C ASN A 29 15.50 -3.42 8.02
N VAL A 30 16.35 -3.16 9.02
CA VAL A 30 17.16 -4.21 9.66
C VAL A 30 16.27 -5.05 10.57
N ALA A 31 16.25 -6.36 10.34
CA ALA A 31 15.60 -7.35 11.20
C ALA A 31 16.65 -8.28 11.79
N GLU A 32 16.37 -8.91 12.94
CA GLU A 32 17.21 -10.01 13.39
C GLU A 32 17.12 -11.18 12.39
N SER A 33 18.25 -11.87 12.20
CA SER A 33 18.34 -12.98 11.25
C SER A 33 17.36 -14.10 11.59
N GLY A 34 16.73 -14.68 10.56
CA GLY A 34 15.89 -15.88 10.68
C GLY A 34 14.43 -15.66 11.12
N LEU A 35 13.97 -14.42 11.33
CA LEU A 35 12.60 -14.16 11.81
C LEU A 35 11.55 -14.19 10.72
N TYR A 36 11.81 -13.45 9.65
CA TYR A 36 11.02 -13.36 8.44
C TYR A 36 11.98 -12.83 7.37
N LYS A 37 12.04 -13.53 6.24
CA LYS A 37 12.85 -13.12 5.10
C LYS A 37 11.91 -12.85 3.95
N GLU A 38 11.93 -11.62 3.48
CA GLU A 38 11.22 -11.27 2.26
C GLU A 38 11.80 -12.03 1.07
N ASP A 39 10.93 -12.50 0.18
CA ASP A 39 11.35 -13.15 -1.06
C ASP A 39 12.22 -12.17 -1.88
N PRO A 40 13.45 -12.57 -2.30
CA PRO A 40 14.31 -11.74 -3.12
C PRO A 40 13.66 -11.22 -4.41
N PHE A 41 12.78 -12.02 -5.02
CA PHE A 41 11.98 -11.59 -6.17
C PHE A 41 11.08 -10.41 -5.78
N ILE A 42 10.41 -10.50 -4.64
CA ILE A 42 9.48 -9.47 -4.17
C ILE A 42 10.23 -8.18 -3.86
N THR A 43 11.35 -8.25 -3.14
CA THR A 43 12.16 -7.07 -2.81
C THR A 43 12.76 -6.40 -4.06
N ALA A 44 13.23 -7.19 -5.03
CA ALA A 44 13.78 -6.69 -6.28
C ALA A 44 12.75 -5.89 -7.10
N TYR A 45 11.53 -6.42 -7.24
CA TYR A 45 10.48 -5.73 -7.97
C TYR A 45 9.89 -4.54 -7.21
N ARG A 46 9.84 -4.58 -5.87
CA ARG A 46 9.45 -3.41 -5.05
C ARG A 46 10.26 -2.18 -5.36
N LYS A 47 11.59 -2.30 -5.35
CA LYS A 47 12.49 -1.19 -5.65
C LYS A 47 12.22 -0.59 -7.04
N ARG A 48 11.93 -1.42 -8.03
CA ARG A 48 11.75 -1.01 -9.42
C ARG A 48 10.37 -0.43 -9.69
N TYR A 49 9.34 -0.97 -9.03
CA TYR A 49 7.98 -0.47 -9.13
C TYR A 49 7.84 0.86 -8.39
N PHE A 50 8.39 0.97 -7.19
CA PHE A 50 8.34 2.20 -6.38
C PHE A 50 9.24 3.31 -6.91
N ALA A 51 10.01 3.06 -7.99
CA ALA A 51 10.75 4.09 -8.70
C ALA A 51 9.82 5.21 -9.24
N VAL A 52 8.54 4.90 -9.49
CA VAL A 52 7.54 5.91 -9.91
C VAL A 52 7.37 7.05 -8.91
N PHE A 53 7.53 6.78 -7.61
CA PHE A 53 7.40 7.83 -6.58
C PHE A 53 8.54 8.86 -6.63
N ARG A 54 9.63 8.54 -7.35
CA ARG A 54 10.75 9.44 -7.62
C ARG A 54 10.75 9.96 -9.06
N GLY A 55 9.64 9.76 -9.79
CA GLY A 55 9.50 10.14 -11.20
C GLY A 55 10.19 9.22 -12.20
N ASP A 56 10.81 8.12 -11.77
CA ASP A 56 11.48 7.17 -12.66
C ASP A 56 10.50 6.13 -13.21
N PHE A 57 9.68 6.57 -14.17
CA PHE A 57 8.74 5.71 -14.86
C PHE A 57 9.41 4.76 -15.87
N ALA A 58 10.65 5.03 -16.28
CA ALA A 58 11.37 4.16 -17.21
C ALA A 58 11.72 2.82 -16.54
N THR A 59 12.24 2.87 -15.31
CA THR A 59 12.53 1.68 -14.50
C THR A 59 11.25 0.86 -14.24
N PHE A 60 10.15 1.54 -13.89
CA PHE A 60 8.85 0.88 -13.72
C PHE A 60 8.39 0.18 -15.01
N ARG A 61 8.36 0.89 -16.14
CA ARG A 61 7.90 0.31 -17.43
C ARG A 61 8.72 -0.91 -17.82
N LYS A 62 10.05 -0.86 -17.66
CA LYS A 62 10.92 -2.00 -17.91
C LYS A 62 10.57 -3.19 -17.00
N ALA A 63 10.44 -2.96 -15.70
CA ALA A 63 10.07 -4.01 -14.74
C ALA A 63 8.69 -4.60 -15.03
N HIS A 64 7.72 -3.76 -15.37
CA HIS A 64 6.36 -4.18 -15.67
C HIS A 64 6.28 -4.99 -16.97
N ALA A 65 7.09 -4.66 -17.98
CA ALA A 65 7.23 -5.48 -19.19
C ALA A 65 7.78 -6.87 -18.88
N GLU A 66 8.81 -6.97 -18.03
CA GLU A 66 9.36 -8.27 -17.60
C GLU A 66 8.33 -9.11 -16.85
N ILE A 67 7.56 -8.51 -15.93
CA ILE A 67 6.47 -9.20 -15.22
C ILE A 67 5.42 -9.73 -16.21
N LYS A 68 5.06 -8.95 -17.24
CA LYS A 68 4.16 -9.41 -18.32
C LYS A 68 4.74 -10.61 -19.07
N THR A 69 6.04 -10.61 -19.37
CA THR A 69 6.71 -11.78 -19.96
C THR A 69 6.69 -12.99 -19.04
N LEU A 70 6.88 -12.82 -17.73
CA LEU A 70 6.81 -13.92 -16.76
C LEU A 70 5.39 -14.50 -16.67
N ILE A 71 4.37 -13.67 -16.67
CA ILE A 71 2.96 -14.12 -16.69
C ILE A 71 2.62 -14.84 -17.99
N ALA A 72 3.11 -14.36 -19.14
CA ALA A 72 2.90 -15.05 -20.41
C ALA A 72 3.49 -16.47 -20.40
N LYS A 73 4.64 -16.66 -19.74
CA LYS A 73 5.29 -17.97 -19.58
C LYS A 73 4.61 -18.84 -18.53
N ASN A 74 4.21 -18.27 -17.40
CA ASN A 74 3.51 -18.95 -16.32
C ASN A 74 2.35 -18.09 -15.79
N PRO A 75 1.13 -18.25 -16.33
CA PRO A 75 -0.03 -17.46 -15.92
C PRO A 75 -0.51 -17.75 -14.48
N ARG A 76 0.12 -18.71 -13.79
CA ARG A 76 -0.18 -19.10 -12.42
C ARG A 76 0.98 -18.83 -11.45
N ASP A 77 2.01 -18.06 -11.84
CA ASP A 77 3.04 -17.64 -10.89
C ASP A 77 2.45 -16.56 -9.95
N PRO A 78 2.25 -16.85 -8.66
CA PRO A 78 1.65 -15.91 -7.71
C PRO A 78 2.53 -14.68 -7.47
N ARG A 79 3.86 -14.81 -7.55
CA ARG A 79 4.79 -13.69 -7.35
C ARG A 79 4.71 -12.73 -8.53
N ALA A 80 4.65 -13.25 -9.75
CA ALA A 80 4.49 -12.41 -10.93
C ALA A 80 3.09 -11.75 -10.95
N LEU A 81 2.04 -12.48 -10.59
CA LEU A 81 0.68 -11.95 -10.52
C LEU A 81 0.53 -10.81 -9.51
N VAL A 82 1.11 -10.92 -8.30
CA VAL A 82 0.97 -9.83 -7.31
C VAL A 82 1.64 -8.53 -7.80
N TRP A 83 2.80 -8.63 -8.46
CA TRP A 83 3.45 -7.47 -9.08
C TRP A 83 2.74 -6.97 -10.33
N TYR A 84 2.07 -7.84 -11.06
CA TYR A 84 1.23 -7.41 -12.19
C TYR A 84 0.04 -6.61 -11.70
N GLY A 85 -0.66 -7.11 -10.67
CA GLY A 85 -1.74 -6.38 -10.00
C GLY A 85 -1.28 -5.01 -9.49
N ASN A 86 -0.11 -4.93 -8.85
CA ASN A 86 0.47 -3.65 -8.43
C ASN A 86 0.72 -2.70 -9.62
N GLY A 87 1.20 -3.23 -10.74
CA GLY A 87 1.46 -2.44 -11.95
C GLY A 87 0.18 -1.90 -12.59
N GLN A 88 -0.88 -2.72 -12.60
CA GLN A 88 -2.22 -2.28 -13.02
C GLN A 88 -2.74 -1.13 -12.15
N THR A 89 -2.44 -1.10 -10.84
CA THR A 89 -2.76 0.05 -9.97
C THR A 89 -2.02 1.32 -10.41
N ILE A 90 -0.73 1.21 -10.71
CA ILE A 90 0.09 2.35 -11.18
C ILE A 90 -0.41 2.86 -12.54
N GLU A 91 -0.63 1.96 -13.50
CA GLU A 91 -1.18 2.29 -14.82
C GLU A 91 -2.57 2.93 -14.71
N ALA A 92 -3.42 2.45 -13.80
CA ALA A 92 -4.72 3.07 -13.53
C ALA A 92 -4.55 4.50 -13.00
N GLY A 93 -3.59 4.75 -12.11
CA GLY A 93 -3.26 6.10 -11.63
C GLY A 93 -2.82 7.03 -12.77
N LEU A 94 -2.01 6.54 -13.70
CA LEU A 94 -1.58 7.30 -14.89
C LEU A 94 -2.73 7.64 -15.83
N LEU A 95 -3.73 6.76 -15.94
CA LEU A 95 -4.92 6.98 -16.77
C LEU A 95 -5.95 7.90 -16.14
N LYS A 96 -5.88 8.16 -14.83
CA LYS A 96 -6.97 8.77 -14.06
C LYS A 96 -7.49 10.08 -14.66
N MET A 97 -6.59 10.92 -15.16
CA MET A 97 -6.95 12.23 -15.73
C MET A 97 -7.34 12.18 -17.20
N SER A 98 -6.75 11.27 -17.98
CA SER A 98 -6.97 11.19 -19.43
C SER A 98 -8.14 10.28 -19.82
N ASP A 99 -8.37 9.22 -19.05
CA ASP A 99 -9.38 8.19 -19.30
C ASP A 99 -9.86 7.58 -17.96
N PRO A 100 -10.70 8.31 -17.20
CA PRO A 100 -11.14 7.90 -15.88
C PRO A 100 -11.96 6.60 -15.90
N LYS A 101 -12.68 6.32 -17.00
CA LYS A 101 -13.45 5.09 -17.14
C LYS A 101 -12.52 3.88 -17.24
N ARG A 102 -11.50 3.95 -18.12
CA ARG A 102 -10.51 2.89 -18.23
C ARG A 102 -9.66 2.76 -16.97
N ALA A 103 -9.32 3.87 -16.33
CA ALA A 103 -8.63 3.89 -15.05
C ALA A 103 -9.40 3.08 -13.99
N ALA A 104 -10.71 3.33 -13.84
CA ALA A 104 -11.57 2.59 -12.92
C ALA A 104 -11.66 1.09 -13.25
N SER A 105 -11.81 0.75 -14.54
CA SER A 105 -11.83 -0.65 -14.99
C SER A 105 -10.51 -1.38 -14.69
N LEU A 106 -9.37 -0.74 -14.96
CA LEU A 106 -8.05 -1.31 -14.70
C LEU A 106 -7.76 -1.44 -13.21
N LEU A 107 -8.22 -0.48 -12.39
CA LEU A 107 -8.12 -0.58 -10.94
C LEU A 107 -8.94 -1.76 -10.38
N ALA A 108 -10.13 -2.02 -10.93
CA ALA A 108 -10.93 -3.19 -10.57
C ALA A 108 -10.25 -4.50 -11.01
N GLU A 109 -9.61 -4.51 -12.17
CA GLU A 109 -8.83 -5.65 -12.64
C GLU A 109 -7.61 -5.92 -11.77
N SER A 110 -6.88 -4.87 -11.38
CA SER A 110 -5.77 -4.93 -10.42
C SER A 110 -6.16 -5.72 -9.18
N ARG A 111 -7.31 -5.41 -8.57
CA ARG A 111 -7.79 -6.14 -7.38
C ARG A 111 -8.05 -7.62 -7.65
N ARG A 112 -8.71 -7.96 -8.76
CA ARG A 112 -8.93 -9.38 -9.14
C ARG A 112 -7.61 -10.12 -9.37
N THR A 113 -6.62 -9.47 -9.98
CA THR A 113 -5.28 -10.03 -10.18
C THR A 113 -4.59 -10.30 -8.84
N LEU A 114 -4.64 -9.35 -7.90
CA LEU A 114 -4.08 -9.50 -6.55
C LEU A 114 -4.77 -10.64 -5.79
N ASP A 115 -6.10 -10.73 -5.87
CA ASP A 115 -6.87 -11.80 -5.23
C ASP A 115 -6.50 -13.17 -5.79
N ARG A 116 -6.31 -13.28 -7.11
CA ARG A 116 -5.84 -14.51 -7.75
C ARG A 116 -4.43 -14.88 -7.28
N ALA A 117 -3.53 -13.91 -7.12
CA ALA A 117 -2.18 -14.17 -6.62
C ALA A 117 -2.22 -14.80 -5.22
N VAL A 118 -3.01 -14.21 -4.31
CA VAL A 118 -3.19 -14.73 -2.95
C VAL A 118 -3.90 -16.08 -2.96
N ALA A 119 -4.92 -16.28 -3.79
CA ALA A 119 -5.63 -17.57 -3.88
C ALA A 119 -4.71 -18.73 -4.30
N LEU A 120 -3.68 -18.46 -5.10
CA LEU A 120 -2.69 -19.47 -5.52
C LEU A 120 -1.70 -19.84 -4.40
N ARG A 121 -1.39 -18.90 -3.49
CA ARG A 121 -0.53 -19.14 -2.32
C ARG A 121 -1.09 -18.44 -1.09
N PRO A 122 -2.19 -18.95 -0.50
CA PRO A 122 -2.88 -18.23 0.55
C PRO A 122 -2.00 -18.05 1.79
N SER A 123 -1.15 -19.02 2.12
CA SER A 123 -0.30 -18.97 3.31
C SER A 123 1.01 -18.19 3.14
N ASP A 124 1.30 -17.62 1.96
CA ASP A 124 2.57 -16.95 1.71
C ASP A 124 2.51 -15.46 2.12
N PRO A 125 3.18 -15.06 3.23
CA PRO A 125 3.19 -13.67 3.70
C PRO A 125 3.69 -12.67 2.67
N ASN A 126 4.60 -13.08 1.79
CA ASN A 126 5.14 -12.16 0.79
C ASN A 126 4.09 -11.74 -0.24
N ILE A 127 3.12 -12.62 -0.52
CA ILE A 127 2.08 -12.38 -1.52
C ILE A 127 0.95 -11.56 -0.92
N TYR A 128 0.39 -11.98 0.22
CA TYR A 128 -0.73 -11.24 0.81
C TYR A 128 -0.29 -9.90 1.42
N MET A 129 0.95 -9.76 1.92
CA MET A 129 1.44 -8.44 2.33
C MET A 129 1.69 -7.49 1.16
N MET A 130 2.11 -7.98 -0.01
CA MET A 130 2.16 -7.10 -1.19
C MET A 130 0.77 -6.72 -1.70
N ARG A 131 -0.24 -7.60 -1.56
CA ARG A 131 -1.63 -7.19 -1.80
C ARG A 131 -2.04 -6.09 -0.83
N ALA A 132 -1.79 -6.25 0.48
CA ALA A 132 -2.06 -5.23 1.49
C ALA A 132 -1.43 -3.87 1.12
N ALA A 133 -0.11 -3.81 0.90
CA ALA A 133 0.58 -2.57 0.51
C ALA A 133 0.00 -1.92 -0.75
N THR A 134 -0.43 -2.73 -1.72
CA THR A 134 -1.08 -2.24 -2.94
C THR A 134 -2.47 -1.67 -2.66
N LEU A 135 -3.29 -2.36 -1.86
CA LEU A 135 -4.62 -1.89 -1.45
C LEU A 135 -4.55 -0.63 -0.59
N TYR A 136 -3.57 -0.54 0.30
CA TYR A 136 -3.26 0.67 1.04
C TYR A 136 -2.95 1.83 0.07
N SER A 137 -2.09 1.60 -0.92
CA SER A 137 -1.78 2.59 -1.96
C SER A 137 -3.01 3.02 -2.76
N GLN A 138 -3.90 2.09 -3.13
CA GLN A 138 -5.19 2.47 -3.75
C GLN A 138 -5.95 3.43 -2.85
N GLY A 139 -6.02 3.13 -1.55
CA GLY A 139 -6.61 3.98 -0.53
C GLY A 139 -6.05 5.40 -0.41
N GLN A 140 -4.78 5.59 -0.77
CA GLN A 140 -4.12 6.89 -0.73
C GLN A 140 -4.44 7.80 -1.92
N TYR A 141 -4.59 7.19 -3.10
CA TYR A 141 -4.68 7.93 -4.37
C TYR A 141 -6.08 7.93 -4.99
N TRP A 142 -7.01 7.18 -4.39
CA TRP A 142 -8.39 7.07 -4.84
C TRP A 142 -9.34 7.43 -3.70
N SER A 143 -10.40 8.15 -4.03
CA SER A 143 -11.40 8.57 -3.06
C SER A 143 -12.21 7.38 -2.56
N ALA A 144 -12.79 7.52 -1.36
CA ALA A 144 -13.68 6.50 -0.80
C ALA A 144 -14.91 6.19 -1.68
N LYS A 145 -15.31 7.11 -2.58
CA LYS A 145 -16.38 6.88 -3.55
C LYS A 145 -15.96 5.95 -4.70
N GLU A 146 -14.67 5.94 -5.04
CA GLU A 146 -14.10 5.14 -6.13
C GLU A 146 -13.71 3.73 -5.66
N LEU A 147 -13.53 3.53 -4.35
CA LEU A 147 -13.05 2.28 -3.79
C LEU A 147 -14.18 1.49 -3.11
N PRO A 148 -14.34 0.20 -3.43
CA PRO A 148 -15.28 -0.63 -2.71
C PRO A 148 -14.79 -0.86 -1.28
N ARG A 149 -15.72 -1.00 -0.33
CA ARG A 149 -15.42 -1.32 1.08
C ARG A 149 -14.52 -2.55 1.25
N THR A 150 -14.56 -3.49 0.29
CA THR A 150 -13.73 -4.70 0.27
C THR A 150 -12.23 -4.43 0.19
N VAL A 151 -11.79 -3.26 -0.31
CA VAL A 151 -10.39 -2.84 -0.26
C VAL A 151 -9.91 -2.79 1.19
N TRP A 152 -10.70 -2.15 2.04
CA TRP A 152 -10.35 -1.93 3.44
C TRP A 152 -10.51 -3.20 4.29
N THR A 153 -11.54 -4.01 4.04
CA THR A 153 -11.67 -5.30 4.75
C THR A 153 -10.51 -6.22 4.41
N THR A 154 -10.14 -6.33 3.14
CA THR A 154 -9.04 -7.19 2.69
C THR A 154 -7.69 -6.70 3.22
N LEU A 155 -7.43 -5.39 3.19
CA LEU A 155 -6.23 -4.79 3.77
C LEU A 155 -6.08 -5.13 5.26
N ARG A 156 -7.15 -4.89 6.04
CA ARG A 156 -7.18 -5.22 7.47
C ARG A 156 -6.88 -6.71 7.69
N ASP A 157 -7.52 -7.59 6.92
CA ASP A 157 -7.44 -9.03 7.13
C ASP A 157 -6.06 -9.58 6.75
N ASP A 158 -5.43 -9.07 5.69
CA ASP A 158 -4.05 -9.41 5.33
C ASP A 158 -3.05 -8.97 6.41
N CYS A 159 -3.18 -7.74 6.94
CA CYS A 159 -2.33 -7.28 8.03
C CYS A 159 -2.52 -8.10 9.31
N ARG A 160 -3.77 -8.42 9.69
CA ARG A 160 -4.06 -9.28 10.85
C ARG A 160 -3.44 -10.66 10.68
N ARG A 161 -3.60 -11.26 9.51
CA ARG A 161 -3.01 -12.55 9.16
C ARG A 161 -1.49 -12.52 9.30
N PHE A 162 -0.85 -11.42 8.90
CA PHE A 162 0.59 -11.26 9.05
C PHE A 162 1.03 -11.19 10.52
N VAL A 163 0.29 -10.46 11.35
CA VAL A 163 0.53 -10.40 12.80
C VAL A 163 0.42 -11.80 13.43
N GLU A 164 -0.61 -12.56 13.05
CA GLU A 164 -0.80 -13.95 13.48
C GLU A 164 0.34 -14.85 13.00
N PHE A 165 0.76 -14.71 11.74
CA PHE A 165 1.89 -15.45 11.18
C PHE A 165 3.17 -15.20 11.98
N LEU A 166 3.51 -13.95 12.27
CA LEU A 166 4.71 -13.63 13.06
C LEU A 166 4.60 -14.16 14.50
N GLY A 167 3.43 -13.99 15.11
CA GLY A 167 3.18 -14.35 16.50
C GLY A 167 3.93 -13.44 17.49
N PRO A 168 3.61 -13.54 18.80
CA PRO A 168 4.08 -12.59 19.81
C PRO A 168 5.61 -12.63 20.03
N LYS A 169 6.28 -13.75 19.70
CA LYS A 169 7.73 -13.90 19.88
C LYS A 169 8.55 -13.24 18.78
N ARG A 170 8.10 -13.27 17.52
CA ARG A 170 8.85 -12.72 16.38
C ARG A 170 8.46 -11.28 16.06
N LEU A 171 7.19 -10.93 16.31
CA LEU A 171 6.66 -9.61 15.99
C LEU A 171 7.49 -8.45 16.56
N PRO A 172 8.02 -8.47 17.81
CA PRO A 172 8.82 -7.37 18.33
C PRO A 172 10.25 -7.30 17.75
N ARG A 173 10.67 -8.32 16.99
CA ARG A 173 12.06 -8.49 16.54
C ARG A 173 12.23 -8.36 15.02
N VAL A 174 11.13 -8.38 14.27
CA VAL A 174 11.15 -8.00 12.84
C VAL A 174 11.44 -6.50 12.69
N SER A 175 11.78 -6.08 11.47
CA SER A 175 12.20 -4.71 11.21
C SER A 175 11.15 -3.67 11.62
N ILE A 176 11.60 -2.46 11.93
CA ILE A 176 10.71 -1.32 12.24
C ILE A 176 9.74 -1.09 11.08
N HIS A 177 10.25 -1.11 9.84
CA HIS A 177 9.45 -0.97 8.63
C HIS A 177 8.26 -1.93 8.61
N ILE A 178 8.52 -3.22 8.82
CA ILE A 178 7.49 -4.26 8.82
C ILE A 178 6.44 -4.01 9.91
N ARG A 179 6.85 -3.64 11.13
CA ARG A 179 5.93 -3.36 12.23
C ARG A 179 5.08 -2.12 11.95
N GLY A 180 5.71 -1.05 11.49
CA GLY A 180 5.08 0.23 11.21
C GLY A 180 4.08 0.17 10.05
N GLU A 181 4.42 -0.54 8.98
CA GLU A 181 3.50 -0.79 7.86
C GLU A 181 2.32 -1.66 8.29
N THR A 182 2.59 -2.84 8.86
CA THR A 182 1.53 -3.80 9.21
C THR A 182 0.47 -3.16 10.13
N PHE A 183 0.89 -2.54 11.23
CA PHE A 183 -0.06 -1.93 12.17
C PHE A 183 -0.62 -0.59 11.67
N GLY A 184 0.19 0.21 10.98
CA GLY A 184 -0.28 1.50 10.45
C GLY A 184 -1.32 1.32 9.35
N GLU A 185 -1.08 0.41 8.40
CA GLU A 185 -2.04 0.10 7.33
C GLU A 185 -3.30 -0.55 7.88
N MET A 186 -3.18 -1.42 8.89
CA MET A 186 -4.33 -1.99 9.59
C MET A 186 -5.17 -0.90 10.27
N GLY A 187 -4.53 0.06 10.93
CA GLY A 187 -5.21 1.21 11.56
C GLY A 187 -5.97 2.06 10.53
N ILE A 188 -5.34 2.35 9.38
CA ILE A 188 -6.00 3.08 8.29
C ILE A 188 -7.19 2.28 7.73
N ALA A 189 -7.05 0.97 7.55
CA ALA A 189 -8.14 0.12 7.09
C ALA A 189 -9.33 0.14 8.08
N MET A 190 -9.06 -0.04 9.37
CA MET A 190 -10.09 -0.01 10.43
C MET A 190 -10.79 1.35 10.50
N LYS A 191 -10.04 2.45 10.43
CA LYS A 191 -10.57 3.82 10.36
C LYS A 191 -11.55 3.99 9.20
N ASN A 192 -11.17 3.55 8.00
CA ASN A 192 -12.03 3.62 6.81
C ASN A 192 -13.24 2.67 6.87
N LEU A 193 -13.16 1.62 7.67
CA LEU A 193 -14.29 0.73 7.94
C LEU A 193 -15.26 1.29 9.00
N GLY A 194 -14.89 2.36 9.70
CA GLY A 194 -15.64 2.95 10.81
C GLY A 194 -15.32 2.33 12.18
N ASP A 195 -14.35 1.42 12.24
CA ASP A 195 -13.87 0.81 13.49
C ASP A 195 -12.81 1.72 14.14
N VAL A 196 -13.30 2.78 14.80
CA VAL A 196 -12.45 3.81 15.42
C VAL A 196 -11.59 3.22 16.54
N ALA A 197 -12.18 2.39 17.41
CA ALA A 197 -11.46 1.76 18.52
C ALA A 197 -10.37 0.80 18.02
N GLY A 198 -10.67 -0.02 17.01
CA GLY A 198 -9.67 -0.88 16.37
C GLY A 198 -8.54 -0.08 15.72
N ALA A 199 -8.88 1.02 15.03
CA ALA A 199 -7.90 1.90 14.42
C ALA A 199 -6.94 2.49 15.45
N GLU A 200 -7.47 3.05 16.54
CA GLU A 200 -6.68 3.60 17.63
C GLU A 200 -5.76 2.54 18.26
N ALA A 201 -6.28 1.35 18.54
CA ALA A 201 -5.50 0.25 19.08
C ALA A 201 -4.32 -0.13 18.17
N ALA A 202 -4.56 -0.19 16.85
CA ALA A 202 -3.51 -0.45 15.87
C ALA A 202 -2.44 0.65 15.85
N PHE A 203 -2.84 1.93 15.87
CA PHE A 203 -1.90 3.06 15.92
C PHE A 203 -1.10 3.11 17.23
N ARG A 204 -1.74 2.85 18.38
CA ARG A 204 -1.03 2.71 19.66
C ARG A 204 0.00 1.58 19.62
N ARG A 205 -0.26 0.51 18.86
CA ARG A 205 0.72 -0.56 18.66
C ARG A 205 1.91 -0.11 17.82
N VAL A 206 1.70 0.75 16.81
CA VAL A 206 2.81 1.40 16.08
C VAL A 206 3.67 2.22 17.03
N ILE A 207 3.06 3.10 17.83
CA ILE A 207 3.77 3.95 18.79
C ILE A 207 4.62 3.13 19.76
N ALA A 208 4.06 2.04 20.30
CA ALA A 208 4.76 1.19 21.25
C ALA A 208 5.91 0.37 20.61
N LEU A 209 5.80 0.00 19.34
CA LEU A 209 6.76 -0.88 18.67
C LEU A 209 7.78 -0.16 17.80
N CYS A 210 7.52 1.10 17.45
CA CYS A 210 8.34 1.90 16.54
C CYS A 210 8.68 3.28 17.14
N PRO A 211 9.15 3.38 18.40
CA PRO A 211 9.46 4.67 18.99
C PRO A 211 10.56 5.41 18.20
N ASP A 212 10.50 6.73 18.19
CA ASP A 212 11.44 7.65 17.54
C ASP A 212 11.58 7.41 16.03
N THR A 213 10.45 7.10 15.39
CA THR A 213 10.39 6.85 13.94
C THR A 213 9.28 7.69 13.27
N PRO A 214 9.38 7.92 11.95
CA PRO A 214 8.28 8.54 11.21
C PRO A 214 6.95 7.73 11.27
N TYR A 215 7.02 6.43 11.56
CA TYR A 215 5.83 5.61 11.77
C TYR A 215 5.08 6.02 13.04
N GLU A 216 5.80 6.26 14.14
CA GLU A 216 5.22 6.79 15.38
C GLU A 216 4.59 8.16 15.14
N GLU A 217 5.33 9.07 14.49
CA GLU A 217 4.83 10.42 14.20
C GLU A 217 3.51 10.37 13.42
N ARG A 218 3.45 9.53 12.37
CA ARG A 218 2.23 9.31 11.60
C ARG A 218 1.11 8.73 12.46
N ALA A 219 1.39 7.73 13.29
CA ALA A 219 0.39 7.09 14.14
C ALA A 219 -0.20 8.09 15.17
N ARG A 220 0.62 8.97 15.76
CA ARG A 220 0.15 10.03 16.65
C ARG A 220 -0.76 11.03 15.94
N LYS A 221 -0.42 11.43 14.70
CA LYS A 221 -1.29 12.29 13.88
C LYS A 221 -2.62 11.62 13.58
N GLU A 222 -2.62 10.34 13.25
CA GLU A 222 -3.86 9.60 12.98
C GLU A 222 -4.76 9.49 14.21
N ILE A 223 -4.21 9.23 15.42
CA ILE A 223 -4.99 9.24 16.67
C ILE A 223 -5.62 10.61 16.91
N ALA A 224 -4.85 11.69 16.79
CA ALA A 224 -5.38 13.05 16.96
C ALA A 224 -6.53 13.37 15.99
N LEU A 225 -6.48 12.86 14.76
CA LEU A 225 -7.56 13.00 13.78
C LEU A 225 -8.82 12.20 14.16
N LEU A 226 -8.66 11.03 14.80
CA LEU A 226 -9.79 10.24 15.30
C LEU A 226 -10.49 10.97 16.44
N ASP A 227 -9.74 11.52 17.39
CA ASP A 227 -10.26 12.24 18.56
C ASP A 227 -11.05 13.49 18.14
N ALA A 228 -10.47 14.29 17.23
CA ALA A 228 -11.12 15.49 16.70
C ALA A 228 -12.46 15.18 16.01
N LYS A 229 -12.54 14.05 15.31
CA LYS A 229 -13.78 13.60 14.64
C LYS A 229 -14.82 13.09 15.65
N GLY A 230 -14.39 12.37 16.68
CA GLY A 230 -15.26 11.88 17.76
C GLY A 230 -15.93 13.03 18.52
N ALA A 231 -15.16 14.07 18.85
CA ALA A 231 -15.67 15.28 19.50
C ALA A 231 -16.74 16.00 18.66
N GLN A 232 -16.57 16.06 17.33
CA GLN A 232 -17.55 16.68 16.42
C GLN A 232 -18.85 15.87 16.28
N SER A 233 -18.79 14.54 16.39
CA SER A 233 -19.98 13.69 16.33
C SER A 233 -20.81 13.65 17.62
N GLY A 234 -20.20 13.92 18.78
CA GLY A 234 -20.90 13.96 20.07
C GLY A 234 -21.53 15.31 20.42
N ALA A 235 -21.30 16.35 19.60
CA ALA A 235 -21.83 17.70 19.78
C ALA A 235 -23.10 18.00 18.95
N ARG A 236 -23.76 16.96 18.42
CA ARG A 236 -25.02 17.04 17.65
C ARG A 236 -26.07 16.16 18.29
#